data_AF-A0A955H175-F1
#
_entry.id   AF-A0A955H175-F1
#
_cell.length_a   1.000
_cell.length_b   1.000
_cell.length_c   1.000
_cell.angle_alpha   90.00
_cell.angle_beta   90.00
_cell.angle_gamma   90.00
#
_symmetry.space_group_name_H-M   'P 1'
#
loop_
_entity.id
_entity.type
_entity.pdbx_description
1 polymer ?
#
loop_
_entity_poly.entity_id
_entity_poly.type
_entity_poly.pdbx_seq_one_letter_code
_entity_poly.pdbx_strand_id
1 'polypeptide(L)' 'EQLKRNPHPLPKLWLNPEVKSIYDFTMDDIKLEDYQHDETIRAEMAV' A
#
# COMPACT_ATOMS: atom_id res chain seq x y z
N GLU A 1 16.00 -10.85 8.45
CA GLU A 1 15.95 -10.40 7.04
C GLU A 1 15.34 -9.02 6.85
N GLN A 2 14.11 -8.74 7.31
CA GLN A 2 13.50 -7.40 7.12
C GLN A 2 14.32 -6.24 7.71
N LEU A 3 14.85 -6.40 8.93
CA LEU A 3 15.62 -5.37 9.62
C LEU A 3 16.97 -5.01 8.96
N LYS A 4 17.44 -5.81 8.00
CA LYS A 4 18.70 -5.57 7.28
C LYS A 4 18.49 -4.74 6.00
N ARG A 5 17.24 -4.49 5.60
CA ARG A 5 16.90 -3.77 4.36
C ARG A 5 16.99 -2.26 4.56
N ASN A 6 17.42 -1.56 3.51
CA ASN A 6 17.40 -0.10 3.50
C ASN A 6 16.02 0.39 3.07
N PRO A 7 15.37 1.32 3.80
CA PRO A 7 14.07 1.84 3.43
C PRO A 7 14.09 2.56 2.07
N HIS A 8 13.09 2.28 1.24
CA HIS A 8 12.80 3.03 0.01
C HIS A 8 12.07 4.34 0.34
N PRO A 9 12.02 5.30 -0.60
CA PRO A 9 11.12 6.46 -0.49
C PRO A 9 9.67 6.04 -0.22
N LEU A 10 8.95 6.86 0.54
CA LEU A 10 7.55 6.60 0.85
C LEU A 10 6.68 6.73 -0.41
N PRO A 11 5.68 5.85 -0.60
CA PRO A 11 4.71 5.99 -1.68
C PRO A 11 3.76 7.17 -1.40
N LYS A 12 2.94 7.48 -2.39
CA LYS A 12 1.79 8.37 -2.24
C LYS A 12 0.50 7.59 -2.39
N LEU A 13 -0.41 7.81 -1.46
CA LEU A 13 -1.78 7.31 -1.57
C LEU A 13 -2.62 8.37 -2.28
N TRP A 14 -3.11 8.04 -3.47
CA TRP A 14 -4.08 8.84 -4.18
C TRP A 14 -5.48 8.26 -3.98
N LEU A 15 -6.44 9.12 -3.67
CA LEU A 15 -7.85 8.80 -3.54
C LEU A 15 -8.63 9.61 -4.57
N ASN A 16 -9.60 8.98 -5.22
CA ASN A 16 -10.44 9.64 -6.21
C ASN A 16 -11.19 10.84 -5.57
N PRO A 17 -10.92 12.08 -6.01
CA PRO A 17 -11.54 13.27 -5.42
C PRO A 17 -13.02 13.43 -5.81
N GLU A 18 -13.52 12.66 -6.78
CA GLU A 18 -14.91 12.71 -7.23
C GLU A 18 -15.85 11.96 -6.27
N VAL A 19 -15.33 10.98 -5.52
CA VAL A 19 -16.11 10.24 -4.52
C VAL A 19 -16.31 11.10 -3.27
N LYS A 20 -17.58 11.31 -2.87
CA LYS A 20 -17.95 12.20 -1.75
C LYS A 20 -18.47 11.48 -0.50
N SER A 21 -18.72 10.18 -0.59
CA SER A 21 -19.18 9.33 0.50
C SER A 21 -18.14 8.24 0.77
N ILE A 22 -17.86 7.99 2.05
CA ILE A 22 -16.92 6.93 2.45
C ILE A 22 -17.39 5.52 2.05
N TYR A 23 -18.70 5.33 1.88
CA TYR A 23 -19.29 4.03 1.53
C TYR A 23 -19.24 3.73 0.03
N ASP A 24 -18.91 4.72 -0.79
CA ASP A 24 -18.97 4.61 -2.26
C ASP A 24 -17.61 4.27 -2.87
N PHE A 25 -16.53 4.20 -2.06
CA PHE A 25 -15.20 3.86 -2.53
C PHE A 25 -15.12 2.40 -3.00
N THR A 26 -14.51 2.21 -4.16
CA THR A 26 -14.15 0.91 -4.71
C THR A 26 -12.63 0.77 -4.84
N MET A 27 -12.15 -0.41 -5.25
CA MET A 27 -10.71 -0.61 -5.48
C MET A 27 -10.15 0.27 -6.60
N ASP A 28 -10.99 0.66 -7.56
CA ASP A 28 -10.57 1.49 -8.70
C ASP A 28 -10.36 2.96 -8.30
N ASP A 29 -10.89 3.38 -7.15
CA ASP A 29 -10.80 4.74 -6.62
C ASP A 29 -9.55 4.99 -5.79
N ILE A 30 -8.72 3.97 -5.61
CA ILE A 30 -7.51 4.01 -4.78
C ILE A 30 -6.31 3.67 -5.65
N LYS A 31 -5.29 4.52 -5.61
CA LYS A 31 -4.02 4.26 -6.29
C LYS A 31 -2.87 4.47 -5.34
N LEU A 32 -1.91 3.55 -5.40
CA LEU A 32 -0.65 3.68 -4.70
C LEU A 32 0.41 4.06 -5.73
N GLU A 33 0.81 5.33 -5.69
CA GLU A 33 1.79 5.90 -6.60
C GLU A 33 3.20 5.78 -6.01
N ASP A 34 4.19 5.57 -6.88
CA ASP A 34 5.61 5.48 -6.55
C ASP A 34 5.95 4.41 -5.48
N TYR A 35 5.16 3.33 -5.40
CA TYR A 35 5.44 2.24 -4.46
C TYR A 35 6.63 1.38 -4.88
N GLN A 36 7.71 1.50 -4.12
CA GLN A 36 8.91 0.69 -4.25
C GLN A 36 9.03 -0.23 -3.05
N HIS A 37 9.18 -1.53 -3.31
CA HIS A 37 9.27 -2.53 -2.26
C HIS A 37 10.30 -3.60 -2.60
N ASP A 38 10.90 -4.17 -1.56
CA ASP A 38 11.72 -5.37 -1.67
C ASP A 38 10.84 -6.62 -1.82
N GLU A 39 11.46 -7.77 -2.06
CA GLU A 39 10.76 -9.04 -2.16
C GLU A 39 9.92 -9.36 -0.93
N THR A 40 8.73 -9.94 -1.15
CA THR A 40 7.81 -10.35 -0.08
C THR A 40 8.47 -11.36 0.84
N ILE A 41 8.35 -11.14 2.15
CA ILE A 41 8.78 -12.10 3.17
C ILE A 41 7.54 -12.88 3.61
N ARG A 42 7.56 -14.20 3.45
CA ARG A 42 6.49 -15.08 3.92
C ARG A 42 6.73 -15.42 5.40
N ALA A 43 5.69 -15.34 6.22
CA ALA A 43 5.70 -15.75 7.61
C ALA A 43 4.46 -16.58 7.91
N GLU A 44 4.59 -17.60 8.76
CA GLU A 44 3.47 -18.41 9.21
C GLU A 44 2.66 -17.67 10.26
N MET A 45 1.33 -17.80 10.19
CA MET A 45 0.42 -17.24 11.17
C MET A 45 0.22 -18.26 12.30
N ALA A 46 0.39 -17.83 13.55
CA ALA A 46 -0.02 -18.63 14.70
C ALA A 46 -1.54 -18.50 14.89
N VAL A 47 -2.18 -19.63 15.21
CA VAL A 47 -3.63 -19.73 15.46
C VAL A 47 -3.92 -19.64 16.96
#